data_AF-A0A7C3QVE6-F1
#
_entry.id   AF-A0A7C3QVE6-F1
#
_cell.length_a   1.000
_cell.length_b   1.000
_cell.length_c   1.000
_cell.angle_alpha   90.00
_cell.angle_beta   90.00
_cell.angle_gamma   90.00
#
_symmetry.space_group_name_H-M   'P 1'
#
loop_
_entity.id
_entity.type
_entity.pdbx_description
1 polymer ?
#
loop_
_entity_poly.entity_id
_entity_poly.type
_entity_poly.pdbx_seq_one_letter_code
_entity_poly.pdbx_strand_id
1 'polypeptide(L)'
;MQNDILTINKAQSSIGDAIEKLTGKTNEMGSKIDASMQVFLDELTRQESEIFYLKNRLEESQPVKKEEGKKEPRREPRTYIVKSGDNLVKIAEKFNTTTAELKKANNLKSDVVYIGQKLIIP
;
A
#
# COMPACT_ATOMS: atom_id res chain seq x y z
N MET A 1 -30.07 53.12 19.61
CA MET A 1 -28.81 53.26 18.83
C MET A 1 -27.60 52.69 19.59
N GLN A 2 -27.10 53.29 20.68
CA GLN A 2 -25.89 52.77 21.36
C GLN A 2 -26.09 51.38 22.02
N ASN A 3 -27.25 51.12 22.63
CA ASN A 3 -27.58 49.80 23.20
C ASN A 3 -27.68 48.69 22.14
N ASP A 4 -28.14 49.04 20.94
CA ASP A 4 -28.27 48.09 19.82
C ASP A 4 -26.89 47.69 19.29
N ILE A 5 -25.97 48.65 19.18
CA ILE A 5 -24.57 48.42 18.78
C ILE A 5 -23.85 47.52 19.80
N LEU A 6 -24.02 47.78 21.10
CA LEU A 6 -23.41 46.95 22.15
C LEU A 6 -23.92 45.50 22.10
N THR A 7 -25.21 45.31 21.82
CA THR A 7 -25.82 43.98 21.70
C THR A 7 -25.28 43.22 20.50
N ILE A 8 -25.13 43.90 19.35
CA ILE A 8 -24.53 43.31 18.14
C ILE A 8 -23.09 42.87 18.40
N ASN A 9 -22.27 43.73 19.03
CA ASN A 9 -20.87 43.39 19.31
C ASN A 9 -20.73 42.18 20.24
N LYS A 10 -21.59 42.07 21.27
CA LYS A 10 -21.63 40.90 22.15
C LYS A 10 -22.02 39.62 21.39
N ALA A 11 -22.99 39.71 20.49
CA ALA A 11 -23.37 38.58 19.65
C ALA A 11 -22.23 38.14 18.72
N GLN A 12 -21.52 39.09 18.09
CA GLN A 12 -20.35 38.80 17.25
C GLN A 12 -19.22 38.11 18.02
N SER A 13 -18.91 38.57 19.24
CA SER A 13 -17.92 37.92 20.12
C SER A 13 -18.32 36.48 20.43
N SER A 14 -19.57 36.26 20.84
CA SER A 14 -20.06 34.91 21.16
C SER A 14 -20.07 33.98 19.95
N ILE A 15 -20.29 34.50 18.74
CA ILE A 15 -20.18 33.74 17.49
C ILE A 15 -18.71 33.35 17.24
N GLY A 16 -17.77 34.28 17.44
CA GLY A 16 -16.33 34.01 17.33
C GLY A 16 -15.89 32.85 18.24
N ASP A 17 -16.25 32.91 19.52
CA ASP A 17 -15.94 31.87 20.51
C ASP A 17 -16.53 30.51 20.10
N ALA A 18 -17.74 30.50 19.56
CA ALA A 18 -18.39 29.29 19.08
C ALA A 18 -17.66 28.67 17.87
N ILE A 19 -17.20 29.50 16.93
CA ILE A 19 -16.43 29.06 15.75
C ILE A 19 -15.10 28.46 16.19
N GLU A 20 -14.39 29.10 17.12
CA GLU A 20 -13.11 28.60 17.64
C GLU A 20 -13.29 27.24 18.32
N LYS A 21 -14.32 27.10 19.16
CA LYS A 21 -14.65 25.83 19.83
C LYS A 21 -15.02 24.72 18.85
N LEU A 22 -15.79 25.03 17.81
CA LEU A 22 -16.13 24.07 16.75
C LEU A 22 -14.87 23.66 15.97
N THR A 23 -14.01 24.62 15.62
CA THR A 23 -12.75 24.37 14.91
C THR A 23 -11.81 23.48 15.74
N GLY A 24 -11.73 23.73 17.05
CA GLY A 24 -10.97 22.87 17.97
C GLY A 24 -11.51 21.44 17.99
N LYS A 25 -12.82 21.26 18.09
CA LYS A 25 -13.46 19.93 18.06
C LYS A 25 -13.27 19.21 16.73
N THR A 26 -13.32 19.91 15.61
CA THR A 26 -13.09 19.30 14.28
C THR A 26 -11.64 18.83 14.14
N ASN A 27 -10.69 19.61 14.63
CA ASN A 27 -9.27 19.23 14.60
C ASN A 27 -9.00 18.03 15.51
N GLU A 28 -9.55 18.03 16.73
CA GLU A 28 -9.44 16.91 17.66
C GLU A 28 -10.04 15.62 17.09
N MET A 29 -11.20 15.72 16.42
CA MET A 29 -11.82 14.59 15.73
C MET A 29 -10.93 14.07 14.59
N GLY A 30 -10.36 14.96 13.78
CA GLY A 30 -9.40 14.58 12.73
C GLY A 30 -8.22 13.79 13.30
N SER A 31 -7.57 14.30 14.35
CA SER A 31 -6.44 13.62 14.99
C SER A 31 -6.81 12.25 15.57
N LYS A 32 -8.02 12.09 16.12
CA LYS A 32 -8.49 10.79 16.62
C LYS A 32 -8.76 9.79 15.50
N ILE A 33 -9.30 10.25 14.38
CA ILE A 33 -9.50 9.43 13.18
C ILE A 33 -8.13 8.99 12.66
N ASP A 34 -7.19 9.92 12.52
CA ASP A 34 -5.84 9.63 12.04
C ASP A 34 -5.12 8.61 12.95
N ALA A 35 -5.18 8.80 14.27
CA ALA A 35 -4.60 7.86 15.22
C ALA A 35 -5.24 6.47 15.14
N SER A 36 -6.56 6.41 15.04
CA SER A 36 -7.29 5.14 14.93
C SER A 36 -6.99 4.43 13.61
N MET A 37 -6.86 5.18 12.52
CA MET A 37 -6.47 4.67 11.22
C MET A 37 -5.04 4.14 11.24
N GLN A 38 -4.10 4.81 11.90
CA GLN A 38 -2.73 4.33 12.03
C GLN A 38 -2.64 3.03 12.82
N VAL A 39 -3.35 2.92 13.95
CA VAL A 39 -3.41 1.65 14.71
C VAL A 39 -3.92 0.50 13.84
N PHE A 40 -4.93 0.76 13.00
CA PHE A 40 -5.46 -0.23 12.07
C PHE A 40 -4.45 -0.62 10.97
N LEU A 41 -3.74 0.36 10.39
CA LEU A 41 -2.73 0.11 9.36
C LEU A 41 -1.52 -0.66 9.91
N ASP A 42 -1.10 -0.37 11.14
CA ASP A 42 -0.05 -1.12 11.84
C ASP A 42 -0.45 -2.60 12.04
N GLU A 43 -1.70 -2.84 12.41
CA GLU A 43 -2.24 -4.20 12.58
C GLU A 43 -2.34 -4.95 11.25
N LEU A 44 -2.78 -4.29 10.17
CA LEU A 44 -2.78 -4.89 8.83
C LEU A 44 -1.36 -5.31 8.40
N THR A 45 -0.38 -4.43 8.61
CA THR A 45 1.03 -4.70 8.27
C THR A 45 1.57 -5.91 9.05
N ARG A 46 1.18 -6.02 10.33
CA ARG A 46 1.53 -7.17 11.16
C ARG A 46 0.90 -8.46 10.64
N GLN A 47 -0.37 -8.43 10.24
CA GLN A 47 -1.07 -9.58 9.69
C GLN A 47 -0.47 -10.02 8.33
N GLU A 48 -0.12 -9.08 7.46
CA GLU A 48 0.55 -9.37 6.19
C GLU A 48 1.89 -10.08 6.40
N SER A 49 2.67 -9.66 7.40
CA SER A 49 3.94 -10.28 7.77
C SER A 49 3.75 -11.72 8.27
N GLU A 50 2.70 -11.97 9.03
CA GLU A 50 2.36 -13.31 9.53
C GLU A 50 1.89 -14.23 8.39
N ILE A 51 1.03 -13.74 7.49
CA ILE A 51 0.62 -14.47 6.29
C ILE A 51 1.83 -14.83 5.44
N PHE A 52 2.76 -13.90 5.24
CA PHE A 52 3.99 -14.15 4.50
C PHE A 52 4.82 -15.29 5.13
N TYR A 53 5.01 -15.26 6.45
CA TYR A 53 5.74 -16.31 7.16
C TYR A 53 5.03 -17.68 7.07
N LEU A 54 3.71 -17.70 7.22
CA LEU A 54 2.92 -18.93 7.12
C LEU A 54 2.90 -19.48 5.70
N LYS A 55 2.84 -18.61 4.68
CA LYS A 55 2.91 -18.99 3.27
C LYS A 55 4.24 -19.68 2.96
N ASN A 56 5.37 -19.11 3.41
CA ASN A 56 6.68 -19.73 3.23
C ASN A 56 6.78 -21.10 3.92
N ARG A 57 6.25 -21.25 5.14
CA ARG A 57 6.22 -22.55 5.86
C ARG A 57 5.34 -23.61 5.18
N LEU A 58 4.23 -23.21 4.58
CA LEU A 58 3.36 -24.11 3.82
C LEU A 58 4.01 -24.55 2.51
N GLU A 59 4.79 -23.68 1.88
CA GLU A 59 5.58 -24.02 0.69
C GLU A 59 6.76 -24.97 1.02
N GLU A 60 7.34 -24.87 2.22
CA GLU A 60 8.36 -25.80 2.75
C GLU A 60 7.84 -27.21 3.11
N SER A 61 6.51 -27.43 3.09
CA SER A 61 5.88 -28.73 3.40
C SER A 61 5.85 -29.70 2.22
N GLN A 62 6.28 -29.27 1.02
CA GLN A 62 6.62 -30.19 -0.07
C GLN A 62 8.01 -30.77 0.23
N PRO A 63 8.23 -32.09 0.06
CA PRO A 63 9.47 -32.71 0.48
C PRO A 63 10.64 -32.08 -0.26
N VAL A 64 11.53 -31.42 0.49
CA VAL A 64 12.85 -30.99 0.04
C VAL A 64 13.64 -32.24 -0.35
N LYS A 65 13.61 -32.59 -1.64
CA LYS A 65 14.70 -33.35 -2.22
C LYS A 65 15.91 -32.43 -2.23
N LYS A 66 16.81 -32.66 -1.27
CA LYS A 66 18.22 -32.28 -1.43
C LYS A 66 18.73 -33.00 -2.67
N GLU A 67 18.91 -32.28 -3.76
CA GLU A 67 19.80 -32.71 -4.84
C GLU A 67 20.85 -31.63 -5.05
N GLU A 68 22.09 -32.02 -4.75
CA GLU A 68 23.32 -31.31 -5.05
C GLU A 68 23.46 -31.13 -6.57
N GLY A 69 23.84 -29.92 -6.98
CA GLY A 69 24.56 -29.63 -8.22
C GLY A 69 24.12 -30.33 -9.52
N LYS A 70 23.05 -29.86 -10.15
CA LYS A 70 22.88 -29.96 -11.61
C LYS A 70 22.25 -28.68 -12.15
N LYS A 71 22.87 -28.10 -13.19
CA LYS A 71 22.32 -26.98 -13.98
C LYS A 71 20.87 -27.32 -14.35
N GLU A 72 19.91 -26.58 -13.79
CA GLU A 72 18.49 -26.82 -14.04
C GLU A 72 18.15 -26.70 -15.53
N PRO A 73 17.21 -27.51 -16.04
CA PRO A 73 16.76 -27.40 -17.42
C PRO A 73 16.28 -25.97 -17.62
N ARG A 74 16.78 -25.29 -18.66
CA ARG A 74 16.32 -23.94 -19.01
C ARG A 74 14.80 -24.00 -19.14
N ARG A 75 14.10 -23.58 -18.09
CA ARG A 75 12.67 -23.30 -18.16
C ARG A 75 12.58 -22.18 -19.19
N GLU A 76 11.97 -22.46 -20.33
CA GLU A 76 11.83 -21.44 -21.35
C GLU A 76 11.14 -20.23 -20.73
N PRO A 77 11.64 -19.00 -21.00
CA PRO A 77 11.11 -17.80 -20.38
C PRO A 77 9.62 -17.66 -20.71
N ARG A 78 8.77 -17.87 -19.69
CA ARG A 78 7.34 -17.63 -19.82
C ARG A 78 7.15 -16.14 -20.07
N THR A 79 6.46 -15.79 -21.16
CA THR A 79 6.28 -14.40 -21.52
C THR A 79 4.88 -13.91 -21.13
N TYR A 80 4.80 -12.70 -20.57
CA TYR A 80 3.56 -12.04 -20.18
C TYR A 80 3.36 -10.75 -20.96
N ILE A 81 2.12 -10.44 -21.36
CA ILE A 81 1.76 -9.16 -21.98
C ILE A 81 1.00 -8.35 -20.93
N VAL A 82 1.56 -7.20 -20.57
CA VAL A 82 1.00 -6.27 -19.59
C VAL A 82 -0.37 -5.80 -20.04
N LYS A 83 -1.35 -5.85 -19.15
CA LYS A 83 -2.74 -5.44 -19.39
C LYS A 83 -3.07 -4.14 -18.67
N SER A 84 -4.21 -3.54 -19.01
CA SER A 84 -4.70 -2.35 -18.32
C SER A 84 -4.88 -2.63 -16.81
N GLY A 85 -4.33 -1.76 -15.97
CA GLY A 85 -4.37 -1.89 -14.50
C GLY A 85 -3.27 -2.77 -13.89
N ASP A 86 -2.41 -3.38 -14.70
CA ASP A 86 -1.22 -4.08 -14.22
C ASP A 86 -0.14 -3.10 -13.75
N ASN A 87 0.60 -3.52 -12.73
CA ASN A 87 1.85 -2.91 -12.33
C ASN A 87 2.87 -4.02 -12.01
N LEU A 88 4.14 -3.65 -11.86
CA LEU A 88 5.21 -4.62 -11.69
C LEU A 88 5.01 -5.51 -10.44
N VAL A 89 4.44 -4.96 -9.35
CA VAL A 89 4.16 -5.68 -8.10
C VAL A 89 3.10 -6.76 -8.32
N LYS A 90 1.94 -6.40 -8.90
CA LYS A 90 0.86 -7.35 -9.20
C LYS A 90 1.30 -8.47 -10.13
N ILE A 91 2.15 -8.15 -11.11
CA ILE A 91 2.72 -9.14 -12.02
C ILE A 91 3.67 -10.06 -11.26
N ALA A 92 4.55 -9.51 -10.42
CA ALA A 92 5.46 -10.30 -9.59
C ALA A 92 4.71 -11.30 -8.69
N GLU A 93 3.70 -10.82 -7.98
CA GLU A 93 2.84 -11.63 -7.12
C GLU A 93 2.12 -12.74 -7.90
N LYS A 94 1.53 -12.40 -9.05
CA LYS A 94 0.81 -13.34 -9.91
C LYS A 94 1.69 -14.51 -10.38
N PHE A 95 2.99 -14.27 -10.54
CA PHE A 95 3.94 -15.26 -11.01
C PHE A 95 4.87 -15.80 -9.92
N ASN A 96 4.60 -15.48 -8.64
CA ASN A 96 5.45 -15.85 -7.50
C ASN A 96 6.94 -15.53 -7.73
N THR A 97 7.22 -14.34 -8.26
CA THR A 97 8.57 -13.78 -8.42
C THR A 97 8.65 -12.43 -7.70
N THR A 98 9.81 -11.78 -7.74
CA THR A 98 10.01 -10.44 -7.21
C THR A 98 10.06 -9.39 -8.31
N THR A 99 9.74 -8.14 -7.96
CA THR A 99 9.95 -7.00 -8.87
C THR A 99 11.41 -6.86 -9.28
N ALA A 100 12.35 -7.15 -8.37
CA ALA A 100 13.78 -7.13 -8.64
C ALA A 100 14.19 -8.15 -9.72
N GLU A 101 13.69 -9.39 -9.61
CA GLU A 101 13.95 -10.44 -10.61
C GLU A 101 13.30 -10.13 -11.95
N LEU A 102 12.05 -9.63 -11.95
CA LEU A 102 11.40 -9.16 -13.18
C LEU A 102 12.16 -8.02 -13.84
N LYS A 103 12.64 -7.04 -13.07
CA LYS A 103 13.46 -5.94 -13.61
C LYS A 103 14.75 -6.45 -14.19
N LYS A 104 15.41 -7.37 -13.49
CA LYS A 104 16.66 -8.00 -13.94
C LYS A 104 16.45 -8.80 -15.23
N ALA A 105 15.39 -9.60 -15.31
CA ALA A 105 15.06 -10.41 -16.48
C ALA A 105 14.70 -9.56 -17.70
N ASN A 106 14.16 -8.35 -17.48
CA ASN A 106 13.68 -7.45 -18.54
C ASN A 106 14.53 -6.19 -18.74
N ASN A 107 15.68 -6.09 -18.07
CA ASN A 107 16.55 -4.90 -18.07
C ASN A 107 15.81 -3.58 -17.75
N LEU A 108 14.82 -3.63 -16.86
CA LEU A 108 14.04 -2.45 -16.47
C LEU A 108 14.78 -1.64 -15.41
N LYS A 109 14.93 -0.34 -15.67
CA LYS A 109 15.53 0.61 -14.71
C LYS A 109 14.50 1.18 -13.71
N SER A 110 13.24 1.24 -14.13
CA SER A 110 12.12 1.75 -13.35
C SER A 110 11.06 0.68 -13.12
N ASP A 111 10.09 0.98 -12.25
CA ASP A 111 8.93 0.11 -11.97
C ASP A 111 7.75 0.38 -12.91
N VAL A 112 7.90 1.33 -13.84
CA VAL A 112 6.90 1.67 -14.87
C VAL A 112 6.87 0.58 -15.94
N VAL A 113 5.67 0.06 -16.21
CA VAL A 113 5.36 -0.88 -17.28
C VAL A 113 4.20 -0.36 -18.12
N TYR A 114 4.21 -0.61 -19.42
CA TYR A 114 3.21 -0.12 -20.36
C TYR A 114 2.28 -1.22 -20.82
N ILE A 115 1.01 -0.90 -21.06
CA ILE A 115 0.05 -1.85 -21.63
C ILE A 115 0.58 -2.37 -22.97
N GLY A 116 0.50 -3.69 -23.19
CA GLY A 116 1.05 -4.35 -24.36
C GLY A 116 2.54 -4.68 -24.26
N GLN A 117 3.24 -4.21 -23.22
CA GLN A 117 4.65 -4.54 -23.00
C GLN A 117 4.80 -6.04 -22.73
N LYS A 118 5.75 -6.64 -23.44
CA LYS A 118 6.12 -8.04 -23.26
C LYS A 118 7.17 -8.14 -22.15
N LEU A 119 6.89 -8.94 -21.13
CA LEU A 119 7.78 -9.21 -20.01
C LEU A 119 8.17 -10.68 -19.97
N ILE A 120 9.46 -10.94 -19.78
CA ILE A 120 10.04 -12.23 -19.43
C ILE A 120 9.78 -12.47 -17.95
N ILE A 121 9.08 -13.56 -17.65
CA ILE A 121 8.88 -14.04 -16.28
C ILE A 121 10.04 -15.00 -15.96
N PRO A 122 10.84 -14.72 -14.90
CA PRO A 122 11.98 -15.54 -14.49
C PRO A 122 11.58 -16.90 -13.91
#